data_AF-A0A522EPD6-F1
#
_entry.id   AF-A0A522EPD6-F1
#
_cell.length_a   1.000
_cell.length_b   1.000
_cell.length_c   1.000
_cell.angle_alpha   90.00
_cell.angle_beta   90.00
_cell.angle_gamma   90.00
#
_symmetry.space_group_name_H-M   'P 1'
#
loop_
_entity.id
_entity.type
_entity.pdbx_description
1 polymer ?
#
loop_
_entity_poly.entity_id
_entity_poly.type
_entity_poly.pdbx_seq_one_letter_code
_entity_poly.pdbx_strand_id
1 'polypeptide(L)'
;MTIEQEMTSVLFLKETIEKAKNQFKNGPEIIPLEVSDMTFRLFKATDFNVNLEALIEMRIENTGEEIDVSALGKGVKGTMHKFVMFFKPIGFYTLNDGNIEITIVNEYEKEMNFLIENKKITPSVKVNKLSFRENALIGAFSKETRLEAFKNIDRSFISNGLMLDIYMTNVGYPEVFLDDKYEVEGAIAIYRLHDKPWGIDPVVNYKEIFDKLWSMKLLTAAGKDV
;
A
#
# COMPACT_ATOMS: atom_id res chain seq x y z
N MET A 1 9.76 -19.36 -7.88
CA MET A 1 8.42 -18.74 -7.82
C MET A 1 8.54 -17.39 -8.53
N THR A 2 7.46 -16.68 -8.84
CA THR A 2 7.61 -15.26 -9.24
C THR A 2 7.98 -14.43 -8.00
N ILE A 3 8.51 -13.22 -8.19
CA ILE A 3 8.84 -12.32 -7.07
C ILE A 3 7.58 -12.07 -6.22
N GLU A 4 6.45 -11.76 -6.85
CA GLU A 4 5.17 -11.53 -6.15
C GLU A 4 4.69 -12.77 -5.39
N GLN A 5 4.90 -13.98 -5.92
CA GLN A 5 4.62 -15.22 -5.20
C GLN A 5 5.53 -15.41 -3.98
N GLU A 6 6.81 -15.07 -4.11
CA GLU A 6 7.76 -15.14 -2.99
C GLU A 6 7.36 -14.15 -1.89
N MET A 7 7.09 -12.89 -2.25
CA MET A 7 6.57 -11.87 -1.33
C MET A 7 5.28 -12.32 -0.65
N THR A 8 4.32 -12.84 -1.42
CA THR A 8 3.04 -13.33 -0.90
C THR A 8 3.24 -14.47 0.08
N SER A 9 4.18 -15.38 -0.18
CA SER A 9 4.45 -16.53 0.70
C SER A 9 4.93 -16.12 2.10
N VAL A 10 5.60 -14.97 2.23
CA VAL A 10 6.13 -14.47 3.51
C VAL A 10 5.02 -14.26 4.54
N LEU A 11 3.81 -13.86 4.10
CA LEU A 11 2.63 -13.73 4.97
C LEU A 11 2.28 -15.02 5.71
N PHE A 12 2.58 -16.18 5.09
CA PHE A 12 2.15 -17.49 5.55
C PHE A 12 3.26 -18.31 6.21
N LEU A 13 4.49 -17.79 6.24
CA LEU A 13 5.59 -18.45 6.93
C LEU A 13 5.30 -18.52 8.43
N LYS A 14 5.49 -19.72 9.00
CA LYS A 14 5.30 -19.96 10.43
C LYS A 14 6.09 -18.99 11.28
N GLU A 15 7.35 -18.72 10.90
CA GLU A 15 8.21 -17.77 11.62
C GLU A 15 7.65 -16.34 11.59
N THR A 16 7.16 -15.87 10.43
CA THR A 16 6.54 -14.54 10.31
C THR A 16 5.30 -14.42 11.18
N ILE A 17 4.42 -15.43 11.16
CA ILE A 17 3.20 -15.47 11.98
C ILE A 17 3.56 -15.45 13.48
N GLU A 18 4.54 -16.24 13.92
CA GLU A 18 4.97 -16.24 15.33
C GLU A 18 5.60 -14.91 15.75
N LYS A 19 6.37 -14.25 14.87
CA LYS A 19 6.88 -12.89 15.11
C LYS A 19 5.73 -11.90 15.27
N ALA A 20 4.71 -11.94 14.40
CA ALA A 20 3.52 -11.08 14.50
C ALA A 20 2.74 -11.33 15.80
N LYS A 21 2.54 -12.60 16.19
CA LYS A 21 1.92 -12.98 17.49
C LYS A 21 2.69 -12.41 18.68
N ASN A 22 4.02 -12.51 18.64
CA ASN A 22 4.87 -11.96 19.70
C ASN A 22 4.81 -10.43 19.71
N GLN A 23 4.67 -9.81 18.54
CA GLN A 23 4.53 -8.37 18.42
C GLN A 23 3.26 -7.83 19.08
N PHE A 24 2.12 -8.52 18.94
CA PHE A 24 0.88 -8.16 19.62
C PHE A 24 0.99 -8.16 21.14
N LYS A 25 1.73 -9.11 21.72
CA LYS A 25 1.82 -9.27 23.18
C LYS A 25 2.56 -8.13 23.85
N ASN A 26 3.77 -7.81 23.39
CA ASN A 26 4.66 -6.75 23.93
C ASN A 26 5.87 -6.48 23.01
N GLY A 27 5.77 -6.75 21.70
CA GLY A 27 6.92 -6.60 20.81
C GLY A 27 7.15 -5.15 20.36
N PRO A 28 8.30 -4.90 19.71
CA PRO A 28 8.65 -3.58 19.20
C PRO A 28 7.68 -3.15 18.08
N GLU A 29 7.64 -1.85 17.79
CA GLU A 29 6.82 -1.30 16.71
C GLU A 29 7.22 -1.85 15.34
N ILE A 30 8.51 -2.05 15.09
CA ILE A 30 9.05 -2.56 13.83
C ILE A 30 9.91 -3.80 14.09
N ILE A 31 9.68 -4.86 13.30
CA ILE A 31 10.56 -6.04 13.24
C ILE A 31 11.03 -6.20 11.79
N PRO A 32 12.33 -6.03 11.49
CA PRO A 32 12.85 -6.29 10.16
C PRO A 32 12.83 -7.79 9.86
N LEU A 33 12.60 -8.14 8.60
CA LEU A 33 12.62 -9.50 8.09
C LEU A 33 13.40 -9.53 6.78
N GLU A 34 14.29 -10.50 6.62
CA GLU A 34 15.00 -10.75 5.36
C GLU A 34 14.60 -12.15 4.89
N VAL A 35 13.96 -12.25 3.74
CA VAL A 35 13.50 -13.52 3.17
C VAL A 35 13.73 -13.51 1.67
N SER A 36 14.41 -14.54 1.15
CA SER A 36 14.72 -14.68 -0.28
C SER A 36 15.39 -13.44 -0.88
N ASP A 37 16.39 -12.88 -0.19
CA ASP A 37 17.13 -11.66 -0.59
C ASP A 37 16.24 -10.41 -0.76
N MET A 38 15.05 -10.40 -0.15
CA MET A 38 14.15 -9.25 -0.09
C MET A 38 13.97 -8.77 1.35
N THR A 39 13.95 -7.44 1.49
CA THR A 39 13.71 -6.76 2.77
C THR A 39 12.22 -6.55 3.00
N PHE A 40 11.74 -7.05 4.14
CA PHE A 40 10.40 -6.79 4.65
C PHE A 40 10.47 -6.23 6.07
N ARG A 41 9.33 -5.74 6.56
CA ARG A 41 9.13 -5.47 7.98
C ARG A 41 7.74 -5.88 8.44
N LEU A 42 7.65 -6.28 9.70
CA LEU A 42 6.39 -6.28 10.44
C LEU A 42 6.26 -4.94 11.15
N PHE A 43 5.22 -4.20 10.84
CA PHE A 43 4.94 -2.90 11.44
C PHE A 43 3.66 -2.96 12.27
N LYS A 44 3.80 -2.82 13.59
CA LYS A 44 2.68 -2.77 14.53
C LYS A 44 1.99 -1.41 14.45
N ALA A 45 1.08 -1.28 13.50
CA ALA A 45 0.32 -0.04 13.28
C ALA A 45 -0.65 0.27 14.44
N THR A 46 -1.23 -0.76 15.06
CA THR A 46 -2.09 -0.66 16.25
C THR A 46 -1.91 -1.86 17.16
N ASP A 47 -2.57 -1.87 18.33
CA ASP A 47 -2.59 -3.06 19.21
C ASP A 47 -3.30 -4.27 18.61
N PHE A 48 -4.08 -4.08 17.54
CA PHE A 48 -4.85 -5.12 16.88
C PHE A 48 -4.47 -5.33 15.41
N ASN A 49 -3.47 -4.58 14.91
CA ASN A 49 -3.06 -4.64 13.51
C ASN A 49 -1.52 -4.58 13.35
N VAL A 50 -0.97 -5.59 12.68
CA VAL A 50 0.46 -5.65 12.28
C VAL A 50 0.54 -5.81 10.77
N ASN A 51 1.10 -4.85 10.07
CA ASN A 51 1.29 -4.92 8.61
C ASN A 51 2.54 -5.74 8.29
N LEU A 52 2.48 -6.60 7.29
CA LEU A 52 3.67 -7.09 6.59
C LEU A 52 3.91 -6.20 5.38
N GLU A 53 5.05 -5.53 5.34
CA GLU A 53 5.39 -4.59 4.29
C GLU A 53 6.70 -4.97 3.62
N ALA A 54 6.75 -4.93 2.29
CA ALA A 54 7.99 -5.10 1.53
C ALA A 54 8.61 -3.75 1.18
N LEU A 55 9.93 -3.67 1.21
CA LEU A 55 10.65 -2.52 0.67
C LEU A 55 10.61 -2.58 -0.86
N ILE A 56 10.00 -1.56 -1.47
CA ILE A 56 9.89 -1.42 -2.92
C ILE A 56 10.73 -0.24 -3.37
N GLU A 57 11.47 -0.43 -4.46
CA GLU A 57 12.14 0.63 -5.20
C GLU A 57 11.32 0.96 -6.45
N MET A 58 10.92 2.23 -6.59
CA MET A 58 10.18 2.71 -7.75
C MET A 58 10.97 3.78 -8.48
N ARG A 59 11.05 3.67 -9.80
CA ARG A 59 11.71 4.67 -10.65
C ARG A 59 10.85 5.92 -10.79
N ILE A 60 11.46 7.07 -10.58
CA ILE A 60 10.92 8.38 -10.92
C ILE A 60 11.27 8.63 -12.39
N GLU A 61 10.26 8.64 -13.26
CA GLU A 61 10.42 9.06 -14.65
C GLU A 61 10.68 10.56 -14.68
N ASN A 62 11.56 11.03 -15.58
CA ASN A 62 11.96 12.43 -15.70
C ASN A 62 10.71 13.31 -15.81
N THR A 63 10.35 13.96 -14.70
CA THR A 63 9.46 15.11 -14.72
C THR A 63 10.27 16.21 -15.41
N GLY A 64 9.74 16.83 -16.46
CA GLY A 64 10.46 17.86 -17.23
C GLY A 64 10.83 19.11 -16.42
N GLU A 65 10.43 19.16 -15.14
CA GLU A 65 10.67 20.23 -14.19
C GLU A 65 11.32 19.67 -12.91
N GLU A 66 12.12 20.50 -12.23
CA GLU A 66 12.67 20.22 -10.91
C GLU A 66 11.54 20.10 -9.88
N ILE A 67 11.02 18.90 -9.66
CA ILE A 67 10.05 18.63 -8.60
C ILE A 67 10.81 18.43 -7.28
N ASP A 68 10.45 19.20 -6.25
CA ASP A 68 10.90 18.92 -4.87
C ASP A 68 10.21 17.64 -4.36
N VAL A 69 10.89 16.53 -4.60
CA VAL A 69 10.45 15.19 -4.23
C VAL A 69 10.80 14.82 -2.78
N SER A 70 11.30 15.75 -1.95
CA SER A 70 11.76 15.46 -0.58
C SER A 70 10.66 14.89 0.33
N ALA A 71 9.39 15.13 0.00
CA ALA A 71 8.22 14.57 0.68
C ALA A 71 7.83 13.14 0.22
N LEU A 72 8.57 12.53 -0.71
CA LEU A 72 8.26 11.22 -1.28
C LEU A 72 8.98 10.05 -0.59
N GLY A 73 10.05 10.28 0.18
CA GLY A 73 10.68 9.26 1.01
C GLY A 73 12.16 9.50 1.30
N LYS A 74 12.80 8.54 2.00
CA LYS A 74 14.24 8.54 2.25
C LYS A 74 14.98 8.25 0.94
N GLY A 75 16.03 9.02 0.65
CA GLY A 75 16.80 8.91 -0.60
C GLY A 75 16.63 10.11 -1.54
N VAL A 76 15.84 11.11 -1.18
CA VAL A 76 15.69 12.34 -1.96
C VAL A 76 16.50 13.47 -1.31
N LYS A 77 17.78 13.59 -1.69
CA LYS A 77 18.57 14.82 -1.49
C LYS A 77 19.36 15.13 -2.76
N GLY A 78 18.94 16.17 -3.47
CA GLY A 78 19.64 16.65 -4.67
C GLY A 78 18.99 16.20 -5.98
N THR A 79 19.31 16.94 -7.04
CA THR A 79 18.73 16.96 -8.40
C THR A 79 18.95 15.68 -9.23
N MET A 80 19.25 14.52 -8.63
CA MET A 80 19.62 13.30 -9.40
C MET A 80 19.13 11.95 -8.84
N HIS A 81 18.17 11.89 -7.91
CA HIS A 81 17.63 10.59 -7.50
C HIS A 81 16.52 10.12 -8.45
N LYS A 82 16.84 9.09 -9.25
CA LYS A 82 15.93 8.43 -10.21
C LYS A 82 14.95 7.44 -9.57
N PHE A 83 15.00 7.26 -8.24
CA PHE A 83 14.22 6.24 -7.56
C PHE A 83 13.74 6.74 -6.19
N VAL A 84 12.60 6.22 -5.75
CA VAL A 84 12.07 6.35 -4.40
C VAL A 84 11.91 4.96 -3.80
N MET A 85 12.31 4.83 -2.54
CA MET A 85 12.10 3.60 -1.77
C MET A 85 11.03 3.82 -0.71
N PHE A 86 10.11 2.88 -0.59
CA PHE A 86 9.08 2.90 0.45
C PHE A 86 8.63 1.49 0.80
N PHE A 87 8.05 1.34 1.99
CA PHE A 87 7.45 0.08 2.43
C PHE A 87 6.01 0.00 1.93
N LYS A 88 5.69 -1.07 1.20
CA LYS A 88 4.37 -1.34 0.64
C LYS A 88 3.72 -2.52 1.36
N PRO A 89 2.48 -2.40 1.85
CA PRO A 89 1.79 -3.50 2.50
C PRO A 89 1.47 -4.63 1.51
N ILE A 90 1.78 -5.86 1.90
CA ILE A 90 1.38 -7.10 1.20
C ILE A 90 0.07 -7.64 1.81
N GLY A 91 -0.07 -7.42 3.11
CA GLY A 91 -1.19 -7.84 3.91
C GLY A 91 -0.92 -7.47 5.36
N PHE A 92 -1.82 -7.86 6.24
CA PHE A 92 -1.70 -7.58 7.65
C PHE A 92 -2.28 -8.70 8.49
N TYR A 93 -1.77 -8.79 9.70
CA TYR A 93 -2.28 -9.64 10.75
C TYR A 93 -3.22 -8.85 11.63
N THR A 94 -4.32 -9.46 12.03
CA THR A 94 -5.22 -8.92 13.05
C THR A 94 -5.32 -9.86 14.24
N LEU A 95 -5.48 -9.30 15.43
CA LEU A 95 -5.77 -10.07 16.64
C LEU A 95 -7.26 -9.96 16.95
N ASN A 96 -7.99 -11.07 16.79
CA ASN A 96 -9.43 -11.16 17.03
C ASN A 96 -9.71 -12.27 18.05
N ASP A 97 -10.24 -11.90 19.22
CA ASP A 97 -10.50 -12.83 20.34
C ASP A 97 -9.32 -13.75 20.69
N GLY A 98 -8.10 -13.21 20.64
CA GLY A 98 -6.87 -13.95 20.91
C GLY A 98 -6.36 -14.83 19.77
N ASN A 99 -7.09 -14.90 18.65
CA ASN A 99 -6.69 -15.58 17.43
C ASN A 99 -6.10 -14.59 16.43
N ILE A 100 -5.01 -14.99 15.77
CA ILE A 100 -4.44 -14.21 14.68
C ILE A 100 -5.14 -14.58 13.38
N GLU A 101 -5.53 -13.58 12.59
CA GLU A 101 -6.05 -13.75 11.24
C GLU A 101 -5.19 -12.97 10.25
N ILE A 102 -5.04 -13.47 9.03
CA ILE A 102 -4.34 -12.79 7.93
C ILE A 102 -5.39 -12.10 7.07
N THR A 103 -5.11 -10.87 6.63
CA THR A 103 -5.84 -10.22 5.54
C THR A 103 -4.85 -9.83 4.47
N ILE A 104 -5.13 -10.20 3.22
CA ILE A 104 -4.27 -9.89 2.07
C ILE A 104 -4.81 -8.68 1.30
N VAL A 105 -3.92 -7.87 0.71
CA VAL A 105 -4.34 -6.79 -0.20
C VAL A 105 -4.53 -7.32 -1.63
N ASN A 106 -5.38 -6.65 -2.42
CA ASN A 106 -5.80 -7.12 -3.74
C ASN A 106 -4.64 -7.43 -4.70
N GLU A 107 -3.53 -6.68 -4.65
CA GLU A 107 -2.37 -6.90 -5.51
C GLU A 107 -1.78 -8.32 -5.42
N TYR A 108 -1.90 -8.98 -4.26
CA TYR A 108 -1.28 -10.29 -4.00
C TYR A 108 -2.31 -11.43 -3.91
N GLU A 109 -3.60 -11.13 -4.10
CA GLU A 109 -4.66 -12.13 -3.94
C GLU A 109 -4.56 -13.27 -4.95
N LYS A 110 -4.20 -12.97 -6.19
CA LYS A 110 -4.11 -13.97 -7.26
C LYS A 110 -2.98 -14.94 -6.98
N GLU A 111 -1.85 -14.44 -6.51
CA GLU A 111 -0.63 -15.16 -6.19
C GLU A 111 -0.87 -16.05 -4.97
N MET A 112 -1.60 -15.55 -3.97
CA MET A 112 -2.05 -16.36 -2.84
C MET A 112 -2.92 -17.52 -3.28
N ASN A 113 -3.94 -17.28 -4.11
CA ASN A 113 -4.83 -18.35 -4.59
C ASN A 113 -4.01 -19.40 -5.36
N PHE A 114 -3.13 -18.95 -6.27
CA PHE A 114 -2.24 -19.83 -7.01
C PHE A 114 -1.37 -20.69 -6.09
N LEU A 115 -0.75 -20.09 -5.06
CA LEU A 115 0.11 -20.81 -4.11
C LEU A 115 -0.67 -21.83 -3.28
N ILE A 116 -1.91 -21.53 -2.88
CA ILE A 116 -2.78 -22.44 -2.14
C ILE A 116 -3.21 -23.61 -3.04
N GLU A 117 -3.73 -23.33 -4.23
CA GLU A 117 -4.20 -24.34 -5.20
C GLU A 117 -3.07 -25.31 -5.59
N ASN A 118 -1.85 -24.80 -5.72
CA ASN A 118 -0.67 -25.59 -6.05
C ASN A 118 0.05 -26.18 -4.82
N LYS A 119 -0.57 -26.10 -3.62
CA LYS A 119 -0.05 -26.64 -2.35
C LYS A 119 1.37 -26.15 -2.01
N LYS A 120 1.71 -24.93 -2.43
CA LYS A 120 2.98 -24.26 -2.11
C LYS A 120 2.92 -23.55 -0.77
N ILE A 121 1.73 -23.12 -0.36
CA ILE A 121 1.45 -22.66 1.00
C ILE A 121 0.22 -23.40 1.54
N THR A 122 0.13 -23.49 2.86
CA THR A 122 -1.07 -23.99 3.54
C THR A 122 -1.38 -23.02 4.69
N PRO A 123 -2.44 -22.22 4.58
CA PRO A 123 -2.80 -21.29 5.64
C PRO A 123 -3.02 -22.03 6.95
N SER A 124 -2.25 -21.65 7.97
CA SER A 124 -2.39 -22.19 9.34
C SER A 124 -3.38 -21.39 10.19
N VAL A 125 -3.87 -20.28 9.65
CA VAL A 125 -4.78 -19.32 10.29
C VAL A 125 -5.82 -18.86 9.28
N LYS A 126 -6.91 -18.26 9.76
CA LYS A 126 -7.96 -17.72 8.90
C LYS A 126 -7.41 -16.62 8.00
N VAL A 127 -7.84 -16.63 6.73
CA VAL A 127 -7.44 -15.67 5.70
C VAL A 127 -8.67 -14.91 5.24
N ASN A 128 -8.60 -13.58 5.29
CA ASN A 128 -9.63 -12.67 4.83
C ASN A 128 -9.13 -11.87 3.62
N LYS A 129 -10.07 -11.24 2.93
CA LYS A 129 -9.83 -10.30 1.85
C LYS A 129 -10.49 -8.97 2.19
N LEU A 130 -9.89 -7.88 1.74
CA LEU A 130 -10.48 -6.56 1.82
C LEU A 130 -11.64 -6.43 0.82
N SER A 131 -12.61 -5.58 1.13
CA SER A 131 -13.65 -5.21 0.18
C SER A 131 -13.05 -4.46 -1.02
N PHE A 132 -13.79 -4.44 -2.12
CA PHE A 132 -13.39 -3.69 -3.32
C PHE A 132 -13.10 -2.21 -3.02
N ARG A 133 -13.96 -1.55 -2.23
CA ARG A 133 -13.79 -0.13 -1.87
C ARG A 133 -12.55 0.11 -0.98
N GLU A 134 -12.25 -0.82 -0.08
CA GLU A 134 -11.03 -0.73 0.74
C GLU A 134 -9.78 -0.85 -0.15
N ASN A 135 -9.77 -1.79 -1.10
CA ASN A 135 -8.65 -1.95 -2.02
C ASN A 135 -8.49 -0.76 -2.98
N ALA A 136 -9.60 -0.18 -3.45
CA ALA A 136 -9.59 1.02 -4.27
C ALA A 136 -8.99 2.22 -3.51
N LEU A 137 -9.29 2.37 -2.22
CA LEU A 137 -8.69 3.38 -1.37
C LEU A 137 -7.19 3.16 -1.11
N ILE A 138 -6.76 1.92 -0.85
CA ILE A 138 -5.32 1.61 -0.72
C ILE A 138 -4.59 1.98 -2.01
N GLY A 139 -5.15 1.62 -3.16
CA GLY A 139 -4.61 1.99 -4.47
C GLY A 139 -4.55 3.51 -4.63
N ALA A 140 -5.67 4.20 -4.45
CA ALA A 140 -5.77 5.66 -4.63
C ALA A 140 -4.89 6.47 -3.66
N PHE A 141 -4.57 5.93 -2.47
CA PHE A 141 -3.70 6.57 -1.48
C PHE A 141 -2.35 5.84 -1.33
N SER A 142 -1.88 5.23 -2.41
CA SER A 142 -0.56 4.61 -2.48
C SER A 142 0.54 5.62 -2.88
N LYS A 143 1.79 5.40 -2.47
CA LYS A 143 2.95 6.19 -2.90
C LYS A 143 3.08 6.17 -4.43
N GLU A 144 2.73 5.05 -5.07
CA GLU A 144 2.62 4.91 -6.51
C GLU A 144 1.68 5.96 -7.10
N THR A 145 0.44 6.02 -6.61
CA THR A 145 -0.54 7.00 -7.07
C THR A 145 -0.09 8.44 -6.80
N ARG A 146 0.57 8.68 -5.66
CA ARG A 146 1.13 9.99 -5.36
C ARG A 146 2.20 10.41 -6.37
N LEU A 147 3.06 9.50 -6.78
CA LEU A 147 4.05 9.78 -7.83
C LEU A 147 3.39 10.09 -9.16
N GLU A 148 2.29 9.39 -9.48
CA GLU A 148 1.52 9.70 -10.68
C GLU A 148 0.84 11.06 -10.61
N ALA A 149 0.29 11.42 -9.45
CA ALA A 149 -0.24 12.77 -9.20
C ALA A 149 0.82 13.87 -9.39
N PHE A 150 2.07 13.63 -8.98
CA PHE A 150 3.15 14.59 -9.17
C PHE A 150 3.52 14.83 -10.64
N LYS A 151 3.19 13.92 -11.57
CA LYS A 151 3.46 14.12 -13.00
C LYS A 151 2.52 15.15 -13.63
N ASN A 152 1.39 15.48 -12.99
CA ASN A 152 0.40 16.45 -13.49
C ASN A 152 -0.04 16.17 -14.95
N ILE A 153 -0.24 14.90 -15.28
CA ILE A 153 -0.73 14.46 -16.61
C ILE A 153 -1.85 13.46 -16.44
N ASP A 154 -2.79 13.48 -17.39
CA ASP A 154 -3.85 12.48 -17.47
C ASP A 154 -3.27 11.12 -17.86
N ARG A 155 -3.60 10.07 -17.11
CA ARG A 155 -3.13 8.71 -17.41
C ARG A 155 -3.87 7.62 -16.64
N SER A 156 -3.84 6.43 -17.22
CA SER A 156 -4.20 5.18 -16.55
C SER A 156 -2.95 4.51 -15.96
N PHE A 157 -3.09 3.82 -14.84
CA PHE A 157 -2.02 3.08 -14.18
C PHE A 157 -2.59 2.02 -13.24
N ILE A 158 -1.77 1.04 -12.86
CA ILE A 158 -2.16 -0.01 -11.92
C ILE A 158 -1.62 0.33 -10.53
N SER A 159 -2.48 0.25 -9.52
CA SER A 159 -2.08 0.32 -8.12
C SER A 159 -2.96 -0.59 -7.25
N ASN A 160 -2.35 -1.29 -6.28
CA ASN A 160 -2.99 -2.32 -5.47
C ASN A 160 -3.77 -3.36 -6.33
N GLY A 161 -3.23 -3.73 -7.49
CA GLY A 161 -3.87 -4.65 -8.44
C GLY A 161 -5.14 -4.13 -9.13
N LEU A 162 -5.45 -2.84 -9.02
CA LEU A 162 -6.61 -2.19 -9.67
C LEU A 162 -6.14 -1.18 -10.72
N MET A 163 -6.88 -1.07 -11.83
CA MET A 163 -6.65 0.00 -12.79
C MET A 163 -7.29 1.29 -12.28
N LEU A 164 -6.48 2.33 -12.16
CA LEU A 164 -6.86 3.66 -11.75
C LEU A 164 -6.58 4.64 -12.87
N ASP A 165 -7.39 5.68 -12.93
CA ASP A 165 -7.18 6.83 -13.78
C ASP A 165 -6.91 8.05 -12.93
N ILE A 166 -5.99 8.90 -13.39
CA ILE A 166 -5.79 10.22 -12.82
C ILE A 166 -6.06 11.27 -13.88
N TYR A 167 -6.86 12.27 -13.52
CA TYR A 167 -7.22 13.36 -14.40
C TYR A 167 -6.92 14.70 -13.73
N MET A 168 -6.34 15.62 -14.50
CA MET A 168 -6.18 17.01 -14.10
C MET A 168 -7.52 17.72 -14.23
N THR A 169 -8.07 18.15 -13.09
CA THR A 169 -9.34 18.88 -13.10
C THR A 169 -9.15 20.34 -13.49
N ASN A 170 -10.24 20.98 -13.91
CA ASN A 170 -10.29 22.42 -14.18
C ASN A 170 -9.91 23.29 -12.96
N VAL A 171 -9.92 22.71 -11.75
CA VAL A 171 -9.53 23.36 -10.49
C VAL A 171 -8.03 23.24 -10.21
N GLY A 172 -7.27 22.56 -11.08
CA GLY A 172 -5.81 22.46 -11.02
C GLY A 172 -5.29 21.37 -10.08
N TYR A 173 -6.14 20.46 -9.60
CA TYR A 173 -5.71 19.34 -8.75
C TYR A 173 -5.92 18.01 -9.46
N PRO A 174 -4.94 17.08 -9.42
CA PRO A 174 -5.14 15.71 -9.85
C PRO A 174 -6.23 15.02 -9.00
N GLU A 175 -7.18 14.40 -9.68
CA GLU A 175 -8.22 13.55 -9.07
C GLU A 175 -8.07 12.11 -9.55
N VAL A 176 -8.24 11.16 -8.63
CA VAL A 176 -8.06 9.73 -8.90
C VAL A 176 -9.40 9.04 -8.98
N PHE A 177 -9.59 8.25 -10.02
CA PHE A 177 -10.79 7.48 -10.35
C PHE A 177 -10.45 6.00 -10.49
N LEU A 178 -11.47 5.15 -10.42
CA LEU A 178 -11.37 3.79 -10.94
C LEU A 178 -11.67 3.80 -12.43
N ASP A 179 -11.01 2.91 -13.17
CA ASP A 179 -11.34 2.62 -14.58
C ASP A 179 -12.83 2.31 -14.74
N ASP A 180 -13.44 2.84 -15.80
CA ASP A 180 -14.87 2.71 -16.11
C ASP A 180 -15.37 1.25 -16.08
N LYS A 181 -14.51 0.27 -16.34
CA LYS A 181 -14.86 -1.16 -16.26
C LYS A 181 -15.31 -1.63 -14.87
N TYR A 182 -15.00 -0.86 -13.82
CA TYR A 182 -15.42 -1.16 -12.46
C TYR A 182 -16.79 -0.58 -12.10
N GLU A 183 -17.40 0.22 -12.99
CA GLU A 183 -18.73 0.80 -12.82
C GLU A 183 -18.88 1.59 -11.51
N VAL A 184 -17.80 2.26 -11.07
CA VAL A 184 -17.79 3.14 -9.90
C VAL A 184 -17.73 4.58 -10.34
N GLU A 185 -18.77 5.34 -10.01
CA GLU A 185 -18.87 6.75 -10.35
C GLU A 185 -18.09 7.64 -9.37
N GLY A 186 -17.40 8.64 -9.92
CA GLY A 186 -16.79 9.73 -9.18
C GLY A 186 -15.37 9.48 -8.69
N ALA A 187 -14.72 10.56 -8.25
CA ALA A 187 -13.36 10.49 -7.74
C ALA A 187 -13.30 9.80 -6.36
N ILE A 188 -12.15 9.17 -6.09
CA ILE A 188 -11.81 8.55 -4.81
C ILE A 188 -10.97 9.51 -3.97
N ALA A 189 -9.99 10.17 -4.60
CA ALA A 189 -9.01 11.01 -3.94
C ALA A 189 -8.74 12.29 -4.75
N ILE A 190 -8.42 13.37 -4.05
CA ILE A 190 -7.97 14.64 -4.62
C ILE A 190 -6.60 14.98 -4.05
N TYR A 191 -5.64 15.29 -4.93
CA TYR A 191 -4.26 15.63 -4.58
C TYR A 191 -4.03 17.14 -4.62
N ARG A 192 -4.06 17.80 -3.47
CA ARG A 192 -3.88 19.27 -3.32
C ARG A 192 -2.42 19.70 -3.20
N LEU A 193 -1.59 19.22 -4.12
CA LEU A 193 -0.13 19.36 -4.06
C LEU A 193 0.34 20.82 -4.05
N HIS A 194 -0.41 21.72 -4.71
CA HIS A 194 -0.10 23.16 -4.76
C HIS A 194 -0.38 23.90 -3.44
N ASP A 195 -1.37 23.46 -2.66
CA ASP A 195 -1.73 24.11 -1.40
C ASP A 195 -0.80 23.65 -0.28
N LYS A 196 -0.50 22.34 -0.25
CA LYS A 196 0.38 21.68 0.72
C LYS A 196 1.01 20.45 0.04
N PRO A 197 2.33 20.21 0.17
CA PRO A 197 2.98 19.02 -0.41
C PRO A 197 2.40 17.68 0.07
N TRP A 198 1.67 17.68 1.19
CA TRP A 198 1.03 16.52 1.83
C TRP A 198 -0.50 16.49 1.64
N GLY A 199 -1.08 17.43 0.89
CA GLY A 199 -2.53 17.56 0.73
C GLY A 199 -3.07 16.42 -0.12
N ILE A 200 -3.64 15.40 0.51
CA ILE A 200 -4.38 14.32 -0.15
C ILE A 200 -5.63 14.07 0.67
N ASP A 201 -6.80 14.25 0.05
CA ASP A 201 -8.08 14.14 0.74
C ASP A 201 -8.96 13.08 0.08
N PRO A 202 -9.64 12.21 0.85
CA PRO A 202 -10.67 11.34 0.30
C PRO A 202 -11.90 12.17 -0.07
N VAL A 203 -12.59 11.76 -1.13
CA VAL A 203 -13.94 12.25 -1.39
C VAL A 203 -14.86 11.80 -0.25
N VAL A 204 -15.86 12.63 0.11
CA VAL A 204 -16.70 12.47 1.31
C VAL A 204 -17.24 11.05 1.50
N ASN A 205 -17.68 10.40 0.42
CA ASN A 205 -18.24 9.04 0.45
C ASN A 205 -17.25 7.95 0.88
N TYR A 206 -15.96 8.26 0.90
CA TYR A 206 -14.89 7.36 1.31
C TYR A 206 -14.32 7.66 2.70
N LYS A 207 -14.80 8.70 3.39
CA LYS A 207 -14.18 9.20 4.62
C LYS A 207 -14.07 8.15 5.73
N GLU A 208 -15.13 7.37 5.96
CA GLU A 208 -15.14 6.34 7.01
C GLU A 208 -14.13 5.22 6.72
N ILE A 209 -14.12 4.72 5.49
CA ILE A 209 -13.18 3.67 5.07
C ILE A 209 -11.74 4.21 5.06
N PHE A 210 -11.56 5.45 4.60
CA PHE A 210 -10.29 6.16 4.67
C PHE A 210 -9.78 6.22 6.11
N ASP A 211 -10.58 6.71 7.07
CA ASP A 211 -10.17 6.85 8.46
C ASP A 211 -9.77 5.49 9.08
N LYS A 212 -10.51 4.43 8.75
CA LYS A 212 -10.18 3.07 9.14
C LYS A 212 -8.80 2.67 8.60
N LEU A 213 -8.60 2.70 7.29
CA LEU A 213 -7.35 2.27 6.65
C LEU A 213 -6.16 3.15 7.04
N TRP A 214 -6.42 4.44 7.25
CA TRP A 214 -5.48 5.43 7.75
C TRP A 214 -4.99 5.10 9.16
N SER A 215 -5.91 4.72 10.06
CA SER A 215 -5.57 4.29 11.42
C SER A 215 -4.72 3.00 11.44
N MET A 216 -4.92 2.13 10.43
CA MET A 216 -4.17 0.88 10.23
C MET A 216 -2.84 1.09 9.49
N LYS A 217 -2.51 2.33 9.11
CA LYS A 217 -1.30 2.68 8.34
C LYS A 217 -1.17 1.93 7.01
N LEU A 218 -2.28 1.61 6.37
CA LEU A 218 -2.31 0.93 5.07
C LEU A 218 -2.22 1.91 3.88
N LEU A 219 -2.34 3.21 4.13
CA LEU A 219 -2.32 4.27 3.10
C LEU A 219 -0.93 4.92 3.04
N THR A 220 -0.07 4.44 2.12
CA THR A 220 1.35 4.82 2.09
C THR A 220 1.60 6.28 1.66
N ALA A 221 0.66 6.91 0.93
CA ALA A 221 0.78 8.31 0.52
C ALA A 221 0.42 9.32 1.62
N ALA A 222 -0.52 8.96 2.50
CA ALA A 222 -1.13 9.88 3.45
C ALA A 222 -0.33 10.04 4.76
N GLY A 223 0.77 9.28 4.95
CA GLY A 223 1.52 9.27 6.21
C GLY A 223 2.91 9.88 6.25
N LYS A 224 3.28 10.30 7.48
CA LYS A 224 4.64 10.66 7.84
C LYS A 224 5.50 9.43 7.60
N ASP A 225 6.54 9.58 6.79
CA ASP A 225 7.53 8.53 6.57
C ASP A 225 8.10 8.12 7.95
N VAL A 226 7.92 6.85 8.32
CA VAL A 226 8.57 6.21 9.49
C VAL A 226 9.81 5.46 9.02
#